data_AF-A0A101RJN9-F1
#
_entry.id   AF-A0A101RJN9-F1
#
_cell.length_a   1.000
_cell.length_b   1.000
_cell.length_c   1.000
_cell.angle_alpha   90.00
_cell.angle_beta   90.00
_cell.angle_gamma   90.00
#
_symmetry.space_group_name_H-M   'P 1'
#
loop_
_entity.id
_entity.type
_entity.pdbx_description
1 polymer ?
#
loop_
_entity_poly.entity_id
_entity_poly.type
_entity_poly.pdbx_seq_one_letter_code
_entity_poly.pdbx_strand_id
1 'polypeptide(L)'
;MELIGRDKDVGSIRDFFEAAGVRGGALLLVGDAGLGKTAVLDEFAAMEAKNGTRVLRAAGVQFEADVNYSALNQLLFPLGDDMDSLSDAHRTALRCALGFEIGPPPDRLVVSNAAVL
;
A
#
# COMPACT_ATOMS: atom_id res chain seq x y z
N MET A 1 16.68 7.98 9.28
CA MET A 1 16.91 8.56 10.62
C MET A 1 16.92 7.37 11.54
N GLU A 2 18.00 7.12 12.28
CA GLU A 2 18.09 5.92 13.11
C GLU A 2 17.06 5.97 14.25
N LEU A 3 16.24 4.93 14.36
CA LEU A 3 15.13 4.87 15.32
C LEU A 3 15.62 4.30 16.66
N ILE A 4 15.87 5.18 17.64
CA ILE A 4 16.49 4.78 18.91
C ILE A 4 15.47 4.05 19.81
N GLY A 5 15.87 2.90 20.35
CA GLY A 5 15.12 2.17 21.39
C GLY A 5 13.88 1.41 20.89
N ARG A 6 13.76 1.22 19.58
CA ARG A 6 12.62 0.57 18.92
C ARG A 6 12.97 -0.76 18.26
N ASP A 7 14.13 -1.32 18.59
CA ASP A 7 14.64 -2.56 17.99
C ASP A 7 13.67 -3.74 18.14
N LYS A 8 12.97 -3.83 19.29
CA LYS A 8 11.98 -4.88 19.54
C LYS A 8 10.73 -4.73 18.66
N ASP A 9 10.30 -3.50 18.42
CA ASP A 9 9.12 -3.23 17.59
C ASP A 9 9.44 -3.58 16.12
N VAL A 10 10.60 -3.13 15.63
CA VAL A 10 11.10 -3.47 14.28
C VAL A 10 11.34 -4.98 14.14
N GLY A 11 11.89 -5.63 15.16
CA GLY A 11 12.09 -7.09 15.19
C GLY A 11 10.77 -7.86 15.07
N SER A 12 9.73 -7.45 15.80
CA SER A 12 8.42 -8.10 15.73
C SER A 12 7.78 -8.00 14.34
N ILE A 13 7.96 -6.87 13.65
CA ILE A 13 7.49 -6.68 12.28
C ILE A 13 8.28 -7.55 11.31
N ARG A 14 9.60 -7.67 11.51
CA ARG A 14 10.47 -8.56 10.71
C ARG A 14 10.04 -10.01 10.81
N ASP A 15 9.86 -10.52 12.03
CA ASP A 15 9.45 -11.91 12.26
C ASP A 15 8.10 -12.21 11.58
N PHE A 16 7.17 -11.26 11.67
CA PHE A 16 5.89 -11.35 10.95
C PHE A 16 6.08 -11.33 9.43
N PHE A 17 6.89 -10.42 8.89
CA PHE A 17 7.14 -10.29 7.46
C PHE A 17 7.75 -11.56 6.86
N GLU A 18 8.73 -12.16 7.55
CA GLU A 18 9.34 -13.42 7.15
C GLU A 18 8.32 -14.57 7.12
N ALA A 19 7.44 -14.66 8.12
CA ALA A 19 6.38 -15.66 8.16
C ALA A 19 5.29 -15.42 7.09
N ALA A 20 4.96 -14.15 6.81
CA ALA A 20 3.95 -13.75 5.85
C ALA A 20 4.40 -13.99 4.39
N GLY A 21 5.69 -14.01 4.10
CA GLY A 21 6.22 -14.25 2.74
C GLY A 21 5.76 -15.56 2.08
N VAL A 22 5.29 -16.54 2.86
CA VAL A 22 4.83 -17.85 2.34
C VAL A 22 3.34 -17.87 2.00
N ARG A 23 2.49 -17.22 2.80
CA ARG A 23 1.01 -17.33 2.70
C ARG A 23 0.28 -15.99 2.63
N GLY A 24 1.01 -14.88 2.62
CA GLY A 24 0.47 -13.55 2.92
C GLY A 24 0.12 -13.41 4.41
N GLY A 25 -0.13 -12.17 4.82
CA GLY A 25 -0.56 -11.85 6.18
C GLY A 25 -0.93 -10.39 6.33
N ALA A 26 -1.61 -10.06 7.44
CA ALA A 26 -1.84 -8.69 7.87
C ALA A 26 -1.38 -8.51 9.32
N LEU A 27 -0.74 -7.37 9.60
CA LEU A 27 -0.31 -6.97 10.93
C LEU A 27 -0.90 -5.60 11.26
N LEU A 28 -1.52 -5.48 12.44
CA LEU A 28 -2.08 -4.23 12.94
C LEU A 28 -1.22 -3.69 14.09
N LEU A 29 -0.67 -2.49 13.91
CA LEU A 29 0.02 -1.76 14.98
C LEU A 29 -0.96 -0.83 15.70
N VAL A 30 -1.19 -1.11 16.99
CA VAL A 30 -2.09 -0.31 17.84
C VAL A 30 -1.27 0.47 18.87
N GLY A 31 -1.69 1.70 19.12
CA GLY A 31 -1.10 2.57 20.13
C GLY A 31 -1.60 4.00 19.97
N ASP A 32 -1.37 4.83 20.97
CA ASP A 32 -1.83 6.22 20.98
C ASP A 32 -1.17 7.06 19.88
N ALA A 33 -1.82 8.19 19.57
CA ALA A 33 -1.27 9.19 18.66
C ALA A 33 0.10 9.67 19.18
N GLY A 34 1.07 9.84 18.28
CA GLY A 34 2.41 10.30 18.63
C GLY A 34 3.37 9.24 19.18
N LEU A 35 2.95 7.98 19.41
CA LEU A 35 3.85 6.92 19.89
C LEU A 35 4.86 6.39 18.84
N GLY A 36 4.94 7.00 17.66
CA GLY A 36 5.92 6.64 16.64
C GLY A 36 5.59 5.41 15.80
N LYS A 37 4.33 4.96 15.74
CA LYS A 37 3.90 3.82 14.89
C LYS A 37 4.34 3.99 13.43
N THR A 38 4.13 5.18 12.86
CA THR A 38 4.58 5.52 11.51
C THR A 38 6.09 5.46 11.41
N ALA A 39 6.83 5.99 12.38
CA ALA A 39 8.30 5.96 12.37
C ALA A 39 8.86 4.53 12.38
N VAL A 40 8.23 3.61 13.13
CA VAL A 40 8.60 2.19 13.12
C VAL A 40 8.35 1.55 11.74
N LEU A 41 7.18 1.79 11.13
CA LEU A 41 6.87 1.30 9.78
C LEU A 41 7.77 1.95 8.71
N ASP A 42 8.15 3.22 8.89
CA ASP A 42 9.06 3.98 8.04
C ASP A 42 10.44 3.33 8.02
N GLU A 43 11.00 3.08 9.19
CA GLU A 43 12.31 2.45 9.34
C GLU A 43 12.30 1.03 8.74
N PHE A 44 11.33 0.19 9.12
CA PHE A 44 11.26 -1.18 8.62
C PHE A 44 11.18 -1.24 7.09
N ALA A 45 10.29 -0.46 6.47
CA ALA A 45 10.17 -0.52 5.02
C ALA A 45 11.34 0.16 4.30
N ALA A 46 12.03 1.13 4.91
CA ALA A 46 13.28 1.65 4.35
C ALA A 46 14.40 0.60 4.36
N MET A 47 14.45 -0.27 5.37
CA MET A 47 15.36 -1.41 5.41
C MET A 47 15.01 -2.43 4.31
N GLU A 48 13.75 -2.84 4.21
CA GLU A 48 13.34 -3.86 3.24
C GLU A 48 13.44 -3.36 1.79
N ALA A 49 13.20 -2.07 1.53
CA ALA A 49 13.46 -1.49 0.22
C ALA A 49 14.93 -1.60 -0.20
N LYS A 50 15.88 -1.43 0.74
CA LYS A 50 17.32 -1.65 0.48
C LYS A 50 17.65 -3.13 0.23
N ASN A 51 16.85 -4.05 0.76
CA ASN A 51 16.96 -5.49 0.54
C ASN A 51 16.30 -5.95 -0.78
N GLY A 52 15.72 -5.02 -1.56
CA GLY A 52 15.08 -5.32 -2.85
C GLY A 52 13.59 -5.63 -2.75
N THR A 53 12.98 -5.54 -1.56
CA THR A 53 11.53 -5.67 -1.40
C THR A 53 10.85 -4.44 -1.99
N ARG A 54 9.89 -4.64 -2.90
CA ARG A 54 9.05 -3.55 -3.38
C ARG A 54 8.06 -3.16 -2.28
N VAL A 55 8.20 -1.96 -1.73
CA VAL A 55 7.31 -1.42 -0.70
C VAL A 55 6.34 -0.43 -1.32
N LEU A 56 5.04 -0.69 -1.16
CA LEU A 56 3.98 0.26 -1.50
C LEU A 56 3.42 0.88 -0.22
N ARG A 57 3.07 2.17 -0.27
CA ARG A 57 2.59 2.92 0.89
C ARG A 57 1.35 3.72 0.54
N ALA A 58 0.43 3.77 1.50
CA ALA A 58 -0.67 4.71 1.50
C ALA A 58 -0.88 5.23 2.92
N ALA A 59 -1.41 6.45 3.02
CA ALA A 59 -1.82 7.06 4.27
C ALA A 59 -3.31 7.39 4.20
N GLY A 60 -4.05 7.02 5.24
CA GLY A 60 -5.42 7.49 5.40
C GLY A 60 -5.40 8.92 5.94
N VAL A 61 -5.85 9.88 5.13
CA VAL A 61 -6.06 11.27 5.56
C VAL A 61 -7.55 11.49 5.76
N GLN A 62 -7.95 12.10 6.87
CA GLN A 62 -9.38 12.31 7.17
C GLN A 62 -10.11 13.11 6.08
N PHE A 63 -9.41 14.05 5.43
CA PHE A 63 -9.93 14.84 4.31
C PHE A 63 -10.23 14.00 3.05
N GLU A 64 -9.65 12.81 2.93
CA GLU A 64 -9.84 11.91 1.79
C GLU A 64 -10.94 10.86 2.06
N ALA A 65 -11.68 10.97 3.16
CA ALA A 65 -12.73 10.00 3.52
C ALA A 65 -13.82 9.90 2.45
N ASP A 66 -14.12 11.00 1.76
CA ASP A 66 -15.11 11.06 0.68
C ASP A 66 -14.49 10.85 -0.72
N VAL A 67 -13.18 10.66 -0.80
CA VAL A 67 -12.46 10.43 -2.06
C VAL A 67 -12.36 8.93 -2.31
N ASN A 68 -13.19 8.43 -3.23
CA ASN A 68 -13.14 7.02 -3.64
C ASN A 68 -11.74 6.64 -4.13
N TYR A 69 -11.28 5.45 -3.74
CA TYR A 69 -10.02 4.85 -4.20
C TYR A 69 -8.74 5.65 -3.89
N SER A 70 -8.76 6.63 -2.97
CA SER A 70 -7.59 7.44 -2.59
C SER A 70 -6.38 6.58 -2.18
N ALA A 71 -6.57 5.64 -1.26
CA ALA A 71 -5.52 4.72 -0.84
C ALA A 71 -5.05 3.80 -1.98
N LEU A 72 -5.97 3.34 -2.82
CA LEU A 72 -5.63 2.50 -3.98
C LEU A 72 -4.80 3.29 -4.99
N ASN A 73 -5.13 4.56 -5.22
CA ASN A 73 -4.34 5.47 -6.05
C ASN A 73 -2.92 5.64 -5.51
N GLN A 74 -2.77 5.89 -4.21
CA GLN A 74 -1.44 6.00 -3.59
C GLN A 74 -0.61 4.70 -3.74
N LEU A 75 -1.25 3.53 -3.62
CA LEU A 75 -0.59 2.22 -3.76
C LEU A 75 -0.22 1.88 -5.21
N LEU A 76 -1.07 2.21 -6.18
CA LEU A 76 -0.88 1.83 -7.59
C LEU A 76 -0.13 2.90 -8.40
N PHE A 77 -0.01 4.13 -7.91
CA PHE A 77 0.74 5.19 -8.59
C PHE A 77 2.19 4.79 -8.94
N PRO A 78 2.97 4.11 -8.05
CA PRO A 78 4.31 3.62 -8.39
C PRO A 78 4.33 2.47 -9.41
N LEU A 79 3.17 1.87 -9.70
CA LEU A 79 3.00 0.72 -10.59
C LEU A 79 2.39 1.13 -11.95
N GLY A 80 2.45 2.42 -12.30
CA GLY A 80 1.79 2.96 -13.49
C GLY A 80 2.13 2.22 -14.78
N ASP A 81 3.41 1.91 -14.97
CA ASP A 81 3.90 1.20 -16.15
C ASP A 81 3.45 -0.28 -16.17
N ASP A 82 3.27 -0.90 -15.00
CA ASP A 82 2.81 -2.28 -14.87
C ASP A 82 1.34 -2.43 -15.29
N MET A 83 0.54 -1.36 -15.15
CA MET A 83 -0.87 -1.35 -15.60
C MET A 83 -1.00 -1.56 -17.10
N ASP A 84 0.06 -1.29 -17.88
CA ASP A 84 0.05 -1.51 -19.33
C ASP A 84 0.14 -2.98 -19.75
N SER A 85 0.30 -3.90 -18.79
CA SER A 85 0.20 -5.35 -19.02
C SER A 85 -1.22 -5.90 -18.88
N LEU A 86 -2.14 -5.10 -18.32
CA LEU A 86 -3.51 -5.53 -18.06
C LEU A 86 -4.35 -5.56 -19.35
N SER A 87 -5.38 -6.41 -19.33
CA SER A 87 -6.45 -6.38 -20.34
C SER A 87 -7.07 -4.98 -20.42
N ASP A 88 -7.55 -4.60 -21.60
CA ASP A 88 -8.12 -3.27 -21.84
C ASP A 88 -9.22 -2.92 -20.83
N ALA A 89 -10.09 -3.89 -20.50
CA ALA A 89 -11.16 -3.71 -19.54
C ALA A 89 -10.63 -3.37 -18.12
N HIS A 90 -9.62 -4.10 -17.64
CA HIS A 90 -9.02 -3.86 -16.32
C HIS A 90 -8.21 -2.56 -16.29
N ARG A 91 -7.45 -2.29 -17.37
CA ARG A 91 -6.67 -1.07 -17.50
C ARG A 91 -7.56 0.17 -17.46
N THR A 92 -8.62 0.22 -18.28
CA THR A 92 -9.57 1.34 -18.29
C THR A 92 -10.28 1.48 -16.95
N ALA A 93 -10.68 0.37 -16.32
CA ALA A 93 -11.31 0.42 -15.00
C ALA A 93 -10.39 1.05 -13.95
N LEU A 94 -9.12 0.64 -13.88
CA LEU A 94 -8.14 1.25 -12.97
C LEU A 94 -7.87 2.72 -13.35
N ARG A 95 -7.58 3.02 -14.62
CA ARG A 95 -7.24 4.39 -15.03
C ARG A 95 -8.38 5.38 -14.78
N CYS A 96 -9.64 4.97 -14.97
CA CYS A 96 -10.80 5.76 -14.57
C CYS A 96 -10.94 5.88 -13.05
N ALA A 97 -10.79 4.79 -12.29
CA ALA A 97 -10.88 4.81 -10.82
C ALA A 97 -9.81 5.69 -10.17
N LEU A 98 -8.61 5.72 -10.76
CA LEU A 98 -7.45 6.47 -10.28
C LEU A 98 -7.39 7.91 -10.84
N GLY A 99 -8.33 8.29 -11.71
CA GLY A 99 -8.42 9.65 -12.26
C GLY A 99 -7.42 9.97 -13.37
N PHE A 100 -6.79 8.95 -13.97
CA PHE A 100 -5.93 9.10 -15.15
C PHE A 100 -6.70 9.21 -16.47
N GLU A 101 -7.94 8.72 -16.48
CA GLU A 101 -8.84 8.77 -17.63
C GLU A 101 -10.22 9.30 -17.23
N ILE A 102 -10.88 9.99 -18.17
CA ILE A 102 -12.25 10.48 -17.99
C ILE A 102 -13.20 9.43 -18.57
N GLY A 103 -14.11 8.93 -17.73
CA GLY A 103 -15.10 7.93 -18.11
C GLY A 103 -16.19 7.74 -17.06
N PRO A 104 -17.15 6.82 -17.31
CA PRO A 104 -18.13 6.45 -16.30
C PRO A 104 -17.44 5.84 -15.07
N PRO A 105 -17.97 6.03 -13.85
CA PRO A 105 -17.44 5.38 -12.66
C PRO A 105 -17.41 3.86 -12.85
N PRO A 106 -16.24 3.21 -12.71
CA PRO A 106 -16.14 1.77 -12.90
C PRO A 106 -16.83 1.01 -11.78
N ASP A 107 -17.29 -0.20 -12.09
CA ASP A 107 -17.84 -1.12 -11.09
C ASP A 107 -16.76 -1.48 -10.05
N ARG A 108 -17.11 -1.40 -8.76
CA ARG A 108 -16.19 -1.68 -7.65
C ARG A 108 -15.56 -3.07 -7.75
N LEU A 109 -16.31 -4.09 -8.15
CA LEU A 109 -15.80 -5.45 -8.29
C LEU A 109 -14.77 -5.55 -9.41
N VAL A 110 -14.99 -4.81 -10.52
CA VAL A 110 -14.03 -4.77 -11.64
C VAL A 110 -12.74 -4.10 -11.20
N VAL A 111 -12.81 -2.98 -10.46
CA VAL A 111 -11.63 -2.31 -9.88
C VAL A 111 -10.90 -3.24 -8.91
N SER A 112 -11.62 -3.94 -8.03
CA SER A 112 -11.04 -4.90 -7.09
C SER A 112 -10.32 -6.04 -7.81
N ASN A 113 -10.93 -6.63 -8.82
CA ASN A 113 -10.31 -7.70 -9.60
C ASN A 113 -9.07 -7.20 -10.36
N ALA A 114 -9.15 -6.01 -10.96
CA ALA A 114 -8.02 -5.41 -11.68
C ALA A 114 -6.82 -5.12 -10.78
N ALA A 115 -7.03 -4.86 -9.48
CA ALA A 115 -5.96 -4.55 -8.53
C ALA A 115 -5.23 -5.79 -7.95
N VAL A 116 -5.76 -7.00 -8.16
CA VAL A 116 -5.21 -8.24 -7.57
C VAL A 116 -4.76 -9.28 -8.60
N LEU A 117 -4.93 -8.98 -9.89
CA LEU A 117 -4.53 -9.81 -11.04
C LEU A 117 -3.21 -9.35 -11.62
#